data_AF-A0A2G9ZLZ8-F1
#
_entry.id   AF-A0A2G9ZLZ8-F1
#
_cell.length_a   1.000
_cell.length_b   1.000
_cell.length_c   1.000
_cell.angle_alpha   90.00
_cell.angle_beta   90.00
_cell.angle_gamma   90.00
#
_symmetry.space_group_name_H-M   'P 1'
#
loop_
_entity.id
_entity.type
_entity.pdbx_description
1 polymer ?
#
loop_
_entity_poly.entity_id
_entity_poly.type
_entity_poly.pdbx_seq_one_letter_code
_entity_poly.pdbx_strand_id
1 'polypeptide(L)'
;MEAQERSVKLIWTAEEKTVAEKKAKETPKVKFKNLKLESITDKNLAEILQAERKIYSGTGLISGQAMVEDIKKGNGFKYSLAMAGIRPGKKQAEIVAYIVAIEDETDEGDPSVYLEDIAVIPGAQKQGIGWELLKTLVDNLKKKAAQDGKPVLLDMHLREGSRALLQKHQDDLKNLGAALIEEVLVSDYYDNGEDSLYQVYAVTA
;
A
#
# COMPACT_ATOMS: atom_id res chain seq x y z
N MET A 1 55.90 -31.19 -20.07
CA MET A 1 54.63 -31.55 -19.41
C MET A 1 54.97 -31.57 -17.94
N GLU A 2 54.47 -30.69 -17.07
CA GLU A 2 53.12 -30.14 -16.98
C GLU A 2 53.15 -28.66 -16.60
N ALA A 3 52.06 -27.97 -16.93
CA ALA A 3 51.90 -26.54 -16.86
C ALA A 3 51.72 -26.05 -15.42
N GLN A 4 52.40 -24.94 -15.11
CA GLN A 4 52.21 -24.14 -13.92
C GLN A 4 50.79 -23.57 -13.85
N GLU A 5 50.18 -23.69 -12.67
CA GLU A 5 48.99 -22.94 -12.29
C GLU A 5 49.18 -21.44 -12.54
N ARG A 6 48.34 -20.87 -13.41
CA ARG A 6 48.14 -19.43 -13.53
C ARG A 6 46.65 -19.12 -13.62
N SER A 7 46.15 -18.58 -12.50
CA SER A 7 45.17 -17.49 -12.42
C SER A 7 43.97 -17.53 -13.37
N VAL A 8 42.80 -17.91 -12.85
CA VAL A 8 41.52 -17.44 -13.41
C VAL A 8 41.12 -16.20 -12.60
N LYS A 9 41.47 -15.02 -13.11
CA LYS A 9 40.85 -13.77 -12.69
C LYS A 9 39.48 -13.71 -13.36
N LEU A 10 38.42 -13.69 -12.54
CA LEU A 10 37.08 -13.27 -12.95
C LEU A 10 37.16 -11.86 -13.54
N ILE A 11 36.92 -11.74 -14.84
CA ILE A 11 36.68 -10.45 -15.50
C ILE A 11 35.17 -10.24 -15.49
N TRP A 12 34.65 -9.64 -14.43
CA TRP A 12 33.42 -8.87 -14.51
C TRP A 12 33.83 -7.42 -14.80
N THR A 13 33.90 -7.06 -16.07
CA THR A 13 33.82 -5.65 -16.46
C THR A 13 32.37 -5.22 -16.35
N ALA A 14 31.96 -4.85 -15.14
CA ALA A 14 30.84 -3.94 -14.97
C ALA A 14 31.33 -2.57 -15.46
N GLU A 15 30.99 -2.21 -16.71
CA GLU A 15 30.92 -0.80 -17.03
C GLU A 15 29.85 -0.21 -16.11
N GLU A 16 30.30 0.47 -15.05
CA GLU A 16 29.47 1.34 -14.24
C GLU A 16 28.91 2.43 -15.16
N LYS A 17 27.76 2.15 -15.78
CA LYS A 17 26.81 3.21 -16.10
C LYS A 17 26.35 3.77 -14.76
N THR A 18 27.07 4.77 -14.30
CA THR A 18 26.56 5.76 -13.36
C THR A 18 25.31 6.36 -14.00
N VAL A 19 24.16 5.74 -13.73
CA VAL A 19 22.87 6.38 -13.96
C VAL A 19 22.88 7.56 -13.01
N ALA A 20 23.16 8.75 -13.54
CA ALA A 20 23.05 9.97 -12.79
C ALA A 20 21.65 9.98 -12.15
N GLU A 21 21.62 9.87 -10.82
CA GLU A 21 20.41 10.07 -10.04
C GLU A 21 19.89 11.46 -10.41
N LYS A 22 18.90 11.52 -11.31
CA LYS A 22 18.10 12.71 -11.49
C LYS A 22 17.45 12.94 -10.14
N LYS A 23 17.98 13.89 -9.35
CA LYS A 23 17.31 14.40 -8.16
C LYS A 23 15.84 14.59 -8.50
N ALA A 24 14.99 13.72 -7.96
CA ALA A 24 13.57 13.80 -8.18
C ALA A 24 13.15 15.22 -7.79
N LYS A 25 12.53 15.95 -8.72
CA LYS A 25 11.98 17.28 -8.42
C LYS A 25 11.02 17.08 -7.24
N GLU A 26 11.39 17.62 -6.08
CA GLU A 26 10.59 17.45 -4.87
C GLU A 26 9.20 18.02 -5.14
N THR A 27 8.17 17.16 -5.08
CA THR A 27 6.81 17.59 -5.35
C THR A 27 6.38 18.56 -4.26
N PRO A 28 5.92 19.78 -4.59
CA PRO A 28 5.51 20.76 -3.60
C PRO A 28 4.46 20.18 -2.64
N LYS A 29 4.72 20.29 -1.33
CA LYS A 29 3.77 19.86 -0.30
C LYS A 29 2.57 20.79 -0.25
N VAL A 30 1.39 20.19 -0.13
CA VAL A 30 0.09 20.89 -0.14
C VAL A 30 -0.65 20.50 1.13
N LYS A 31 -0.90 21.48 2.00
CA LYS A 31 -1.73 21.29 3.19
C LYS A 31 -3.20 21.38 2.80
N PHE A 32 -3.83 20.23 2.63
CA PHE A 32 -5.27 20.15 2.36
C PHE A 32 -6.06 20.56 3.59
N LYS A 33 -7.20 21.23 3.37
CA LYS A 33 -8.14 21.62 4.41
C LYS A 33 -9.36 20.70 4.38
N ASN A 34 -10.07 20.61 5.50
CA ASN A 34 -11.32 19.85 5.62
C ASN A 34 -11.15 18.40 5.13
N LEU A 35 -10.08 17.73 5.59
CA LEU A 35 -9.88 16.32 5.32
C LEU A 35 -11.07 15.53 5.89
N LYS A 36 -11.74 14.78 5.04
CA LYS A 36 -12.88 13.94 5.40
C LYS A 36 -12.62 12.53 4.92
N LEU A 37 -12.79 11.58 5.83
CA LEU A 37 -12.77 10.17 5.53
C LEU A 37 -14.18 9.72 5.13
N GLU A 38 -14.27 8.92 4.08
CA GLU A 38 -15.52 8.38 3.57
C GLU A 38 -15.33 6.96 3.06
N SER A 39 -16.37 6.14 3.12
CA SER A 39 -16.38 4.83 2.47
C SER A 39 -16.37 5.00 0.96
N ILE A 40 -15.61 4.14 0.26
CA ILE A 40 -15.61 4.11 -1.19
C ILE A 40 -16.96 3.55 -1.67
N THR A 41 -17.52 4.19 -2.69
CA THR A 41 -18.69 3.72 -3.43
C THR A 41 -18.42 3.85 -4.92
N ASP A 42 -19.32 3.32 -5.77
CA ASP A 42 -19.24 3.48 -7.22
C ASP A 42 -19.04 4.94 -7.68
N LYS A 43 -19.58 5.90 -6.90
CA LYS A 43 -19.47 7.34 -7.22
C LYS A 43 -18.04 7.87 -7.08
N ASN A 44 -17.23 7.25 -6.23
CA ASN A 44 -15.86 7.68 -5.93
C ASN A 44 -14.84 7.12 -6.93
N LEU A 45 -15.16 6.03 -7.64
CA LEU A 45 -14.19 5.29 -8.47
C LEU A 45 -13.54 6.19 -9.53
N ALA A 46 -14.32 7.05 -10.19
CA ALA A 46 -13.76 7.96 -11.19
C ALA A 46 -12.75 8.96 -10.60
N GLU A 47 -12.96 9.42 -9.37
CA GLU A 47 -12.05 10.33 -8.68
C GLU A 47 -10.81 9.61 -8.14
N ILE A 48 -10.96 8.36 -7.69
CA ILE A 48 -9.84 7.48 -7.29
C ILE A 48 -8.92 7.24 -8.48
N LEU A 49 -9.46 6.89 -9.65
CA LEU A 49 -8.68 6.73 -10.89
C LEU A 49 -7.93 8.02 -11.27
N GLN A 50 -8.51 9.20 -10.99
CA GLN A 50 -7.81 10.47 -11.19
C GLN A 50 -6.70 10.70 -10.15
N ALA A 51 -6.88 10.26 -8.91
CA ALA A 51 -5.85 10.31 -7.89
C ALA A 51 -4.68 9.38 -8.23
N GLU A 52 -4.95 8.16 -8.69
CA GLU A 52 -3.94 7.20 -9.13
C GLU A 52 -3.05 7.74 -10.24
N ARG A 53 -3.62 8.42 -11.24
CA ARG A 53 -2.84 9.10 -12.29
C ARG A 53 -1.85 10.10 -11.74
N LYS A 54 -2.11 10.70 -10.57
CA LYS A 54 -1.17 11.60 -9.87
C LYS A 54 -0.15 10.83 -9.04
N ILE A 55 -0.53 9.69 -8.46
CA ILE A 55 0.32 8.83 -7.63
C ILE A 55 1.35 8.10 -8.50
N TYR A 56 0.90 7.43 -9.55
CA TYR A 56 1.72 6.61 -10.45
C TYR A 56 2.17 7.37 -11.70
N SER A 57 2.10 8.70 -11.69
CA SER A 57 2.59 9.53 -12.79
C SER A 57 4.08 9.23 -13.04
N GLY A 58 4.39 8.66 -14.21
CA GLY A 58 5.77 8.39 -14.63
C GLY A 58 6.35 7.05 -14.14
N THR A 59 5.56 6.21 -13.47
CA THR A 59 5.98 4.84 -13.10
C THR A 59 5.63 3.81 -14.18
N GLY A 60 4.79 4.16 -15.16
CA GLY A 60 4.28 3.23 -16.17
C GLY A 60 3.20 2.27 -15.64
N LEU A 61 2.90 2.31 -14.34
CA LEU A 61 1.86 1.52 -13.70
C LEU A 61 0.50 2.19 -13.95
N ILE A 62 -0.38 1.49 -14.68
CA ILE A 62 -1.80 1.84 -14.79
C ILE A 62 -2.55 0.73 -14.05
N SER A 63 -2.68 0.82 -12.72
CA SER A 63 -3.29 -0.24 -11.88
C SER A 63 -4.81 -0.11 -11.74
N GLY A 64 -5.38 1.07 -12.00
CA GLY A 64 -6.74 1.37 -11.56
C GLY A 64 -7.88 0.51 -12.09
N GLN A 65 -7.72 -0.16 -13.23
CA GLN A 65 -8.80 -1.01 -13.76
C GLN A 65 -8.95 -2.32 -12.97
N ALA A 66 -7.85 -2.96 -12.56
CA ALA A 66 -7.88 -4.19 -11.75
C ALA A 66 -8.50 -3.90 -10.37
N MET A 67 -8.01 -2.86 -9.70
CA MET A 67 -8.53 -2.42 -8.39
C MET A 67 -10.04 -2.13 -8.38
N VAL A 68 -10.58 -1.53 -9.46
CA VAL A 68 -12.03 -1.31 -9.55
C VAL A 68 -12.80 -2.62 -9.67
N GLU A 69 -12.27 -3.60 -10.40
CA GLU A 69 -12.88 -4.92 -10.51
C GLU A 69 -12.82 -5.67 -9.18
N ASP A 70 -11.69 -5.58 -8.48
CA ASP A 70 -11.45 -6.27 -7.22
C ASP A 70 -12.32 -5.70 -6.10
N ILE A 71 -12.48 -4.36 -6.03
CA ILE A 71 -13.47 -3.71 -5.15
C ILE A 71 -14.88 -4.28 -5.38
N LYS A 72 -15.25 -4.53 -6.65
CA LYS A 72 -16.60 -5.00 -7.00
C LYS A 72 -16.80 -6.49 -6.75
N LYS A 73 -15.79 -7.31 -7.01
CA LYS A 73 -15.87 -8.78 -6.89
C LYS A 73 -15.62 -9.24 -5.45
N GLY A 74 -14.64 -8.65 -4.76
CA GLY A 74 -14.20 -9.03 -3.41
C GLY A 74 -14.89 -8.27 -2.29
N ASN A 75 -16.12 -7.80 -2.47
CA ASN A 75 -16.87 -7.05 -1.44
C ASN A 75 -16.11 -5.80 -0.90
N GLY A 76 -15.23 -5.23 -1.73
CA GLY A 76 -14.27 -4.21 -1.29
C GLY A 76 -14.90 -2.90 -0.84
N PHE A 77 -16.10 -2.57 -1.33
CA PHE A 77 -16.86 -1.40 -0.84
C PHE A 77 -17.15 -1.42 0.66
N LYS A 78 -17.12 -2.59 1.29
CA LYS A 78 -17.32 -2.73 2.74
C LYS A 78 -16.13 -2.25 3.56
N TYR A 79 -14.92 -2.35 3.02
CA TYR A 79 -13.67 -2.11 3.75
C TYR A 79 -12.90 -0.89 3.24
N SER A 80 -13.07 -0.58 1.95
CA SER A 80 -12.28 0.42 1.25
C SER A 80 -12.72 1.84 1.62
N LEU A 81 -11.75 2.72 1.88
CA LEU A 81 -11.95 4.08 2.34
C LEU A 81 -11.21 5.06 1.44
N ALA A 82 -11.75 6.26 1.32
CA ALA A 82 -11.08 7.37 0.69
C ALA A 82 -11.00 8.56 1.64
N MET A 83 -10.01 9.42 1.41
CA MET A 83 -9.92 10.71 2.06
C MET A 83 -10.04 11.81 1.03
N ALA A 84 -11.04 12.67 1.20
CA ALA A 84 -11.26 13.87 0.39
C ALA A 84 -10.73 15.11 1.13
N GLY A 85 -10.17 16.06 0.39
CA GLY A 85 -9.64 17.30 0.95
C GLY A 85 -9.74 18.48 -0.01
N ILE A 86 -9.79 19.69 0.53
CA ILE A 86 -9.84 20.93 -0.25
C ILE A 86 -8.44 21.52 -0.37
N ARG A 87 -7.96 21.64 -1.61
CA ARG A 87 -6.70 22.32 -1.92
C ARG A 87 -6.80 23.83 -1.63
N PRO A 88 -5.75 24.48 -1.10
CA PRO A 88 -5.71 25.93 -0.99
C PRO A 88 -6.03 26.63 -2.33
N GLY A 89 -6.95 27.59 -2.30
CA GLY A 89 -7.40 28.32 -3.50
C GLY A 89 -8.42 27.59 -4.36
N LYS A 90 -8.88 26.38 -3.97
CA LYS A 90 -9.98 25.66 -4.62
C LYS A 90 -11.23 25.68 -3.73
N LYS A 91 -12.40 25.52 -4.35
CA LYS A 91 -13.70 25.44 -3.67
C LYS A 91 -14.20 24.00 -3.51
N GLN A 92 -13.80 23.10 -4.42
CA GLN A 92 -14.23 21.71 -4.43
C GLN A 92 -13.20 20.83 -3.72
N ALA A 93 -13.70 19.79 -3.05
CA ALA A 93 -12.86 18.73 -2.51
C ALA A 93 -12.37 17.84 -3.66
N GLU A 94 -11.20 17.24 -3.49
CA GLU A 94 -10.67 16.18 -4.35
C GLU A 94 -10.24 15.00 -3.47
N ILE A 95 -10.33 13.78 -3.99
CA ILE A 95 -9.73 12.61 -3.34
C ILE A 95 -8.20 12.80 -3.29
N VAL A 96 -7.66 12.74 -2.07
CA VAL A 96 -6.23 12.92 -1.80
C VAL A 96 -5.52 11.63 -1.38
N ALA A 97 -6.30 10.62 -0.98
CA ALA A 97 -5.79 9.32 -0.61
C ALA A 97 -6.91 8.28 -0.65
N TYR A 98 -6.53 7.01 -0.72
CA TYR A 98 -7.44 5.89 -0.59
C TYR A 98 -6.72 4.70 0.05
N ILE A 99 -7.51 3.77 0.56
CA ILE A 99 -7.11 2.44 0.99
C ILE A 99 -8.16 1.46 0.44
N VAL A 100 -7.71 0.45 -0.28
CA VAL A 100 -8.55 -0.59 -0.87
C VAL A 100 -8.24 -1.91 -0.19
N ALA A 101 -9.30 -2.52 0.31
CA ALA A 101 -9.23 -3.84 0.92
C ALA A 101 -10.46 -4.66 0.52
N ILE A 102 -10.26 -5.96 0.32
CA ILE A 102 -11.24 -6.90 -0.21
C ILE A 102 -11.27 -8.19 0.64
N GLU A 103 -12.37 -8.93 0.61
CA GLU A 103 -12.40 -10.29 1.16
C GLU A 103 -11.61 -11.21 0.22
N ASP A 104 -10.71 -12.00 0.80
CA ASP A 104 -9.85 -12.93 0.08
C ASP A 104 -9.48 -14.13 0.99
N GLU A 105 -8.48 -14.89 0.61
CA GLU A 105 -7.84 -15.92 1.42
C GLU A 105 -6.34 -15.60 1.57
N THR A 106 -5.74 -15.97 2.70
CA THR A 106 -4.27 -15.94 2.86
C THR A 106 -3.59 -16.95 1.93
N ASP A 107 -2.26 -16.89 1.80
CA ASP A 107 -1.49 -17.91 1.08
C ASP A 107 -1.71 -19.36 1.59
N GLU A 108 -2.15 -19.51 2.84
CA GLU A 108 -2.49 -20.80 3.46
C GLU A 108 -3.97 -21.21 3.24
N GLY A 109 -4.79 -20.35 2.63
CA GLY A 109 -6.21 -20.58 2.34
C GLY A 109 -7.17 -20.15 3.44
N ASP A 110 -6.72 -19.37 4.43
CA ASP A 110 -7.60 -18.89 5.51
C ASP A 110 -8.36 -17.63 5.09
N PRO A 111 -9.68 -17.51 5.38
CA PRO A 111 -10.44 -16.32 5.04
C PRO A 111 -9.85 -15.05 5.66
N SER A 112 -9.55 -14.07 4.81
CA SER A 112 -8.86 -12.84 5.17
C SER A 112 -9.55 -11.60 4.60
N VAL A 113 -9.08 -10.44 5.02
CA VAL A 113 -9.26 -9.19 4.30
C VAL A 113 -7.90 -8.79 3.73
N TYR A 114 -7.75 -8.87 2.41
CA TYR A 114 -6.53 -8.50 1.71
C TYR A 114 -6.49 -6.99 1.47
N LEU A 115 -5.42 -6.33 1.93
CA LEU A 115 -5.12 -4.95 1.64
C LEU A 115 -4.44 -4.87 0.27
N GLU A 116 -5.26 -4.60 -0.74
CA GLU A 116 -4.83 -4.54 -2.13
C GLU A 116 -3.96 -3.31 -2.41
N ASP A 117 -4.36 -2.13 -1.91
CA ASP A 117 -3.60 -0.90 -2.15
C ASP A 117 -3.84 0.16 -1.07
N ILE A 118 -2.82 0.98 -0.82
CA ILE A 118 -2.90 2.18 0.01
C ILE A 118 -2.04 3.28 -0.60
N ALA A 119 -2.68 4.39 -0.94
CA ALA A 119 -1.96 5.48 -1.61
C ALA A 119 -2.40 6.86 -1.15
N VAL A 120 -1.43 7.78 -1.18
CA VAL A 120 -1.60 9.20 -0.85
C VAL A 120 -0.94 10.01 -1.96
N ILE A 121 -1.66 10.98 -2.53
CA ILE A 121 -1.10 11.82 -3.60
C ILE A 121 0.19 12.51 -3.11
N PRO A 122 1.22 12.68 -3.96
CA PRO A 122 2.55 13.12 -3.51
C PRO A 122 2.58 14.42 -2.69
N GLY A 123 1.74 15.39 -3.06
CA GLY A 123 1.59 16.66 -2.34
C GLY A 123 0.96 16.53 -0.95
N ALA A 124 0.19 15.47 -0.69
CA ALA A 124 -0.49 15.22 0.58
C ALA A 124 0.32 14.31 1.55
N GLN A 125 1.33 13.59 1.05
CA GLN A 125 2.17 12.71 1.87
C GLN A 125 2.89 13.44 3.01
N LYS A 126 3.23 12.69 4.07
CA LYS A 126 3.82 13.16 5.34
C LYS A 126 2.88 13.99 6.23
N GLN A 127 1.56 13.85 6.05
CA GLN A 127 0.53 14.52 6.86
C GLN A 127 -0.28 13.56 7.74
N GLY A 128 0.17 12.30 7.90
CA GLY A 128 -0.53 11.29 8.69
C GLY A 128 -1.74 10.65 7.99
N ILE A 129 -2.08 11.07 6.77
CA ILE A 129 -3.27 10.60 6.03
C ILE A 129 -3.29 9.08 5.82
N GLY A 130 -2.17 8.50 5.37
CA GLY A 130 -2.09 7.04 5.16
C GLY A 130 -2.26 6.26 6.47
N TRP A 131 -1.72 6.78 7.58
CA TRP A 131 -1.91 6.16 8.89
C TRP A 131 -3.36 6.25 9.37
N GLU A 132 -4.03 7.39 9.15
CA GLU A 132 -5.45 7.55 9.51
C GLU A 132 -6.36 6.58 8.73
N LEU A 133 -6.07 6.36 7.44
CA LEU A 133 -6.78 5.38 6.62
C LEU A 133 -6.61 3.96 7.16
N LEU A 134 -5.36 3.55 7.44
CA LEU A 134 -5.06 2.23 7.97
C LEU A 134 -5.69 2.00 9.36
N LYS A 135 -5.58 2.98 10.25
CA LYS A 135 -6.22 2.93 11.58
C LYS A 135 -7.73 2.73 11.45
N THR A 136 -8.37 3.46 10.55
CA THR A 136 -9.82 3.35 10.35
C THR A 136 -10.22 2.00 9.75
N LEU A 137 -9.40 1.45 8.84
CA LEU A 137 -9.58 0.09 8.34
C LEU A 137 -9.51 -0.91 9.50
N VAL A 138 -8.46 -0.86 10.32
CA VAL A 138 -8.32 -1.74 11.50
C VAL A 138 -9.53 -1.61 12.42
N ASP A 139 -9.96 -0.39 12.78
CA ASP A 139 -11.15 -0.18 13.61
C ASP A 139 -12.43 -0.80 13.02
N ASN A 140 -12.58 -0.83 11.69
CA ASN A 140 -13.69 -1.52 11.03
C ASN A 140 -13.55 -3.05 11.11
N LEU A 141 -12.34 -3.57 10.96
CA LEU A 141 -12.06 -5.00 11.12
C LEU A 141 -12.30 -5.48 12.55
N LYS A 142 -12.00 -4.66 13.56
CA LYS A 142 -12.35 -4.95 14.96
C LYS A 142 -13.85 -5.13 15.17
N LYS A 143 -14.66 -4.24 14.58
CA LYS A 143 -16.13 -4.34 14.64
C LYS A 143 -16.61 -5.63 14.00
N LYS A 144 -16.01 -6.02 12.86
CA LYS A 144 -16.29 -7.30 12.21
C LYS A 144 -15.87 -8.47 13.09
N ALA A 145 -14.68 -8.45 13.69
CA ALA A 145 -14.21 -9.49 14.61
C ALA A 145 -15.16 -9.66 15.81
N ALA A 146 -15.65 -8.55 16.36
CA ALA A 146 -16.65 -8.56 17.44
C ALA A 146 -17.99 -9.16 17.00
N GLN A 147 -18.46 -8.86 15.77
CA GLN A 147 -19.70 -9.40 15.21
C GLN A 147 -19.58 -10.91 14.91
N ASP A 148 -18.44 -11.34 14.40
CA ASP A 148 -18.19 -12.73 14.00
C ASP A 148 -17.77 -13.61 15.19
N GLY A 149 -17.41 -13.01 16.33
CA GLY A 149 -16.93 -13.71 17.52
C GLY A 149 -15.56 -14.38 17.35
N LYS A 150 -14.79 -13.96 16.35
CA LYS A 150 -13.45 -14.50 16.03
C LYS A 150 -12.55 -13.40 15.43
N PRO A 151 -11.21 -13.54 15.50
CA PRO A 151 -10.30 -12.61 14.84
C PRO A 151 -10.55 -12.52 13.33
N VAL A 152 -10.29 -11.36 12.75
CA VAL A 152 -10.23 -11.17 11.29
C VAL A 152 -8.77 -11.09 10.88
N LEU A 153 -8.37 -11.86 9.88
CA LEU A 153 -7.03 -11.79 9.31
C LEU A 153 -6.97 -10.60 8.34
N LEU A 154 -5.95 -9.76 8.49
CA LEU A 154 -5.60 -8.68 7.57
C LEU A 154 -4.28 -9.05 6.88
N ASP A 155 -4.36 -9.28 5.58
CA ASP A 155 -3.28 -9.76 4.72
C ASP A 155 -2.76 -8.60 3.85
N MET A 156 -1.45 -8.53 3.59
CA MET A 156 -0.87 -7.59 2.65
C MET A 156 0.50 -8.01 2.10
N HIS A 157 0.78 -7.58 0.85
CA HIS A 157 2.11 -7.59 0.23
C HIS A 157 2.67 -6.16 0.14
N LEU A 158 3.88 -5.94 0.66
CA LEU A 158 4.42 -4.59 0.84
C LEU A 158 5.71 -4.36 0.07
N ARG A 159 5.77 -3.23 -0.67
CA ARG A 159 7.03 -2.62 -1.11
C ARG A 159 7.69 -1.84 0.03
N GLU A 160 8.97 -1.48 -0.15
CA GLU A 160 9.79 -0.78 0.85
C GLU A 160 9.10 0.45 1.47
N GLY A 161 8.45 1.28 0.65
CA GLY A 161 7.77 2.49 1.12
C GLY A 161 6.58 2.21 2.05
N SER A 162 5.78 1.19 1.75
CA SER A 162 4.63 0.78 2.57
C SER A 162 5.08 0.05 3.83
N ARG A 163 6.14 -0.76 3.72
CA ARG A 163 6.82 -1.38 4.87
C ARG A 163 7.28 -0.33 5.89
N ALA A 164 7.87 0.77 5.42
CA ALA A 164 8.33 1.84 6.32
C ALA A 164 7.18 2.51 7.11
N LEU A 165 5.98 2.60 6.53
CA LEU A 165 4.80 3.09 7.22
C LEU A 165 4.41 2.15 8.37
N LEU A 166 4.28 0.85 8.10
CA LEU A 166 3.87 -0.13 9.11
C LEU A 166 4.91 -0.31 10.21
N GLN A 167 6.19 -0.39 9.83
CA GLN A 167 7.27 -0.56 10.80
C GLN A 167 7.33 0.61 11.79
N LYS A 168 7.06 1.84 11.32
CA LYS A 168 6.96 3.01 12.20
C LYS A 168 5.80 2.93 13.20
N HIS A 169 4.71 2.25 12.83
CA HIS A 169 3.46 2.20 13.59
C HIS A 169 3.16 0.81 14.15
N GLN A 170 4.16 -0.07 14.26
CA GLN A 170 3.97 -1.46 14.70
C GLN A 170 3.37 -1.54 16.12
N ASP A 171 3.88 -0.73 17.05
CA ASP A 171 3.36 -0.68 18.42
C ASP A 171 1.94 -0.08 18.46
N ASP A 172 1.67 0.91 17.60
CA ASP A 172 0.35 1.52 17.50
C ASP A 172 -0.68 0.50 16.98
N LEU A 173 -0.34 -0.29 15.95
CA LEU A 173 -1.19 -1.37 15.43
C LEU A 173 -1.49 -2.41 16.50
N LYS A 174 -0.48 -2.83 17.25
CA LYS A 174 -0.66 -3.77 18.36
C LYS A 174 -1.61 -3.20 19.43
N ASN A 175 -1.44 -1.94 19.80
CA ASN A 175 -2.31 -1.26 20.77
C ASN A 175 -3.74 -1.04 20.24
N LEU A 176 -3.91 -0.95 18.91
CA LEU A 176 -5.23 -0.94 18.28
C LEU A 176 -5.88 -2.33 18.28
N GLY A 177 -5.14 -3.41 18.50
CA GLY A 177 -5.67 -4.78 18.48
C GLY A 177 -5.36 -5.54 17.19
N ALA A 178 -4.42 -5.06 16.37
CA ALA A 178 -3.88 -5.77 15.21
C ALA A 178 -2.48 -6.31 15.56
N ALA A 179 -2.37 -7.62 15.78
CA ALA A 179 -1.10 -8.28 16.10
C ALA A 179 -0.53 -8.95 14.85
N LEU A 180 0.74 -8.67 14.53
CA LEU A 180 1.46 -9.38 13.47
C LEU A 180 1.64 -10.85 13.88
N ILE A 181 1.14 -11.76 13.06
CA ILE A 181 1.23 -13.22 13.29
C ILE A 181 2.11 -13.93 12.27
N GLU A 182 2.32 -13.31 11.10
CA GLU A 182 3.16 -13.85 10.04
C GLU A 182 3.90 -12.73 9.30
N GLU A 183 5.17 -12.97 8.97
CA GLU A 183 5.99 -12.09 8.13
C GLU A 183 6.95 -12.94 7.29
N VAL A 184 6.89 -12.79 5.97
CA VAL A 184 7.72 -13.56 5.02
C VAL A 184 8.23 -12.64 3.92
N LEU A 185 9.50 -12.78 3.55
CA LEU A 185 10.04 -12.16 2.35
C LEU A 185 9.73 -13.06 1.15
N VAL A 186 8.91 -12.58 0.22
CA VAL A 186 8.58 -13.26 -1.03
C VAL A 186 9.45 -12.68 -2.13
N SER A 187 10.39 -13.48 -2.62
CA SER A 187 11.33 -13.04 -3.65
C SER A 187 10.69 -12.91 -5.01
N ASP A 188 11.12 -11.92 -5.81
CA ASP A 188 10.67 -11.70 -7.19
C ASP A 188 9.12 -11.61 -7.34
N TYR A 189 8.43 -11.11 -6.31
CA TYR A 189 6.96 -11.04 -6.29
C TYR A 189 6.39 -10.07 -7.33
N TYR A 190 7.01 -8.90 -7.47
CA TYR A 190 6.54 -7.89 -8.40
C TYR A 190 7.14 -8.10 -9.80
N ASP A 191 6.40 -7.71 -10.85
CA ASP A 191 6.79 -7.85 -12.27
C ASP A 191 8.19 -7.33 -12.63
N ASN A 192 8.73 -6.40 -11.83
CA ASN A 192 10.07 -5.84 -11.99
C ASN A 192 11.19 -6.64 -11.31
N GLY A 193 10.89 -7.81 -10.74
CA GLY A 193 11.82 -8.62 -9.93
C GLY A 193 12.11 -8.01 -8.56
N GLU A 194 11.19 -7.19 -8.04
CA GLU A 194 11.30 -6.67 -6.67
C GLU A 194 10.63 -7.63 -5.70
N ASP A 195 11.28 -7.86 -4.56
CA ASP A 195 10.72 -8.65 -3.47
C ASP A 195 9.56 -7.93 -2.78
N SER A 196 8.65 -8.68 -2.17
CA SER A 196 7.64 -8.14 -1.27
C SER A 196 7.82 -8.67 0.15
N LEU A 197 7.52 -7.83 1.14
CA LEU A 197 7.30 -8.31 2.51
C LEU A 197 5.83 -8.64 2.66
N TYR A 198 5.52 -9.94 2.72
CA TYR A 198 4.20 -10.47 3.05
C TYR A 198 4.00 -10.40 4.57
N GLN A 199 2.83 -9.94 5.00
CA GLN A 199 2.47 -9.82 6.41
C GLN A 199 1.01 -10.18 6.65
N VAL A 200 0.76 -10.95 7.71
CA VAL A 200 -0.60 -11.24 8.19
C VAL A 200 -0.76 -10.73 9.61
N TYR A 201 -1.81 -9.96 9.83
CA TYR A 201 -2.21 -9.45 11.14
C TYR A 201 -3.51 -10.13 11.60
N ALA A 202 -3.53 -10.61 12.85
CA ALA A 202 -4.75 -10.98 13.53
C ALA A 202 -5.37 -9.73 14.18
N VAL A 203 -6.55 -9.33 13.72
CA VAL A 203 -7.32 -8.21 14.28
C VAL A 203 -8.38 -8.74 15.23
N THR A 204 -8.31 -8.33 16.49
CA THR A 204 -9.24 -8.74 17.55
C THR A 204 -10.14 -7.58 18.02
N ALA A 205 -11.28 -7.92 18.62
CA ALA A 205 -12.26 -6.97 19.15
C ALA A 205 -11.69 -6.09 20.27
#